data_AF-A0A2K4XCP8-F1
#
_entry.id   AF-A0A2K4XCP8-F1
#
_cell.length_a   1.000
_cell.length_b   1.000
_cell.length_c   1.000
_cell.angle_alpha   90.00
_cell.angle_beta   90.00
_cell.angle_gamma   90.00
#
_symmetry.space_group_name_H-M   'P 1'
#
loop_
_entity.id
_entity.type
_entity.pdbx_description
1 polymer ?
#
loop_
_entity_poly.entity_id
_entity_poly.type
_entity_poly.pdbx_seq_one_letter_code
_entity_poly.pdbx_strand_id
1 'polypeptide(L)'
;MKTMTQKQQGFTLIELMIVVAIIGILAAIALPAYQDYTARAQATEGLSATSGLRSDIGVYMSENGGATGIENDAAIGAQADALAGRYFAAEGVAVVADGVVNITFNDGAHSGETMALTPTVENSGQISRWVCSGLDAQYLPSACRAAAVE
;
A
#
# COMPACT_ATOMS: atom_id res chain seq x y z
N MET A 1 29.88 -23.79 57.99
CA MET A 1 29.06 -23.48 56.80
C MET A 1 29.90 -23.73 55.56
N LYS A 2 29.56 -24.72 54.73
CA LYS A 2 30.25 -25.03 53.47
C LYS A 2 29.55 -24.24 52.36
N THR A 3 30.18 -23.18 51.85
CA THR A 3 29.69 -22.43 50.69
C THR A 3 29.92 -23.27 49.44
N MET A 4 28.84 -23.76 48.82
CA MET A 4 28.93 -24.40 47.50
C MET A 4 29.17 -23.32 46.44
N THR A 5 30.38 -23.28 45.90
CA THR A 5 30.73 -22.48 44.73
C THR A 5 30.06 -23.13 43.51
N GLN A 6 28.98 -22.52 43.01
CA GLN A 6 28.35 -22.91 41.74
C GLN A 6 29.38 -22.77 40.63
N LYS A 7 29.75 -23.87 39.95
CA LYS A 7 30.55 -23.82 38.73
C LYS A 7 29.71 -23.19 37.64
N GLN A 8 30.15 -22.03 37.16
CA GLN A 8 29.52 -21.34 36.03
C GLN A 8 29.67 -22.23 34.79
N GLN A 9 28.57 -22.84 34.34
CA GLN A 9 28.52 -23.60 33.10
C GLN A 9 28.44 -22.60 31.94
N GLY A 10 29.51 -22.49 31.15
CA GLY A 10 29.56 -21.65 29.96
C GLY A 10 28.85 -22.32 28.78
N PHE A 11 28.26 -21.51 27.90
CA PHE A 11 27.69 -21.94 26.62
C PHE A 11 28.80 -22.49 25.71
N THR A 12 28.55 -23.59 25.01
CA THR A 12 29.52 -24.17 24.09
C THR A 12 29.51 -23.44 22.74
N LEU A 13 30.66 -23.39 22.06
CA LEU A 13 30.75 -22.88 20.68
C LEU A 13 29.83 -23.63 19.73
N ILE A 14 29.63 -24.94 19.96
CA ILE A 14 28.76 -25.78 19.14
C ILE A 14 27.30 -25.37 19.31
N GLU A 15 26.83 -25.13 20.53
CA GLU A 15 25.47 -24.65 20.78
C GLU A 15 25.22 -23.30 20.10
N LEU A 16 26.19 -22.39 20.16
CA LEU A 16 26.07 -21.09 19.49
C LEU A 16 26.04 -21.23 17.96
N MET A 17 26.84 -22.11 17.38
CA MET A 17 26.82 -22.38 15.94
C MET A 17 25.49 -22.97 15.46
N ILE A 18 24.89 -23.89 16.22
CA ILE A 18 23.59 -24.47 15.88
C ILE A 18 22.50 -23.38 15.93
N VAL A 19 22.51 -22.53 16.95
CA VAL A 19 21.55 -21.42 17.07
C VAL A 19 21.65 -20.47 15.87
N VAL A 20 22.87 -20.09 15.46
CA VAL A 20 23.09 -19.24 14.29
C VAL A 20 22.61 -19.92 13.01
N ALA A 21 22.84 -21.23 12.85
CA ALA A 21 22.35 -21.98 11.69
C ALA A 21 20.81 -21.97 11.60
N ILE A 22 20.11 -22.18 12.72
CA ILE A 22 18.65 -22.15 12.77
C ILE A 22 18.11 -20.74 12.46
N ILE A 23 18.71 -19.70 13.07
CA ILE A 23 18.33 -18.30 12.80
C ILE A 23 18.54 -17.97 11.31
N GLY A 24 19.63 -18.45 10.71
CA GLY A 24 19.91 -18.27 9.28
C GLY A 24 18.82 -18.85 8.38
N ILE A 25 18.34 -20.06 8.66
CA ILE A 25 17.25 -20.70 7.90
C ILE A 25 15.94 -19.91 8.07
N LEU A 26 15.59 -19.54 9.30
CA LEU A 26 14.36 -18.78 9.58
C LEU A 26 14.39 -17.40 8.90
N ALA A 27 15.54 -16.71 8.94
CA ALA A 27 15.70 -15.40 8.31
C ALA A 27 15.55 -15.47 6.79
N ALA A 28 16.06 -16.52 6.14
CA ALA A 28 15.95 -16.70 4.70
C ALA A 28 14.49 -16.80 4.21
N ILE A 29 13.59 -17.35 5.03
CA ILE A 29 12.15 -17.47 4.71
C ILE A 29 11.39 -16.23 5.17
N ALA A 30 11.73 -15.69 6.34
CA ALA A 30 10.99 -14.59 6.95
C ALA A 30 11.25 -13.24 6.27
N LEU A 31 12.47 -12.98 5.79
CA LEU A 31 12.84 -11.69 5.19
C LEU A 31 12.06 -11.39 3.90
N PRO A 32 11.97 -12.30 2.91
CA PRO A 32 11.17 -12.04 1.71
C PRO A 32 9.68 -11.80 2.04
N ALA A 33 9.10 -12.63 2.92
CA ALA A 33 7.71 -12.47 3.32
C ALA A 33 7.45 -11.14 4.05
N TYR A 34 8.40 -10.68 4.87
CA TYR A 34 8.31 -9.38 5.53
C TYR A 34 8.41 -8.22 4.53
N GLN A 35 9.29 -8.32 3.53
CA GLN A 35 9.39 -7.34 2.45
C GLN A 35 8.07 -7.24 1.68
N ASP A 36 7.47 -8.38 1.30
CA ASP A 36 6.19 -8.39 0.60
C ASP A 36 5.04 -7.79 1.42
N TYR A 37 5.03 -8.06 2.73
CA TYR A 37 4.08 -7.45 3.66
C TYR A 37 4.26 -5.92 3.72
N THR A 38 5.51 -5.44 3.83
CA THR A 38 5.80 -4.00 3.88
C THR A 38 5.41 -3.30 2.57
N ALA A 39 5.68 -3.92 1.41
CA ALA A 39 5.27 -3.41 0.11
C ALA A 39 3.74 -3.28 0.01
N ARG A 40 2.98 -4.29 0.47
CA ARG A 40 1.51 -4.21 0.51
C ARG A 40 0.99 -3.14 1.48
N ALA A 41 1.66 -2.96 2.61
CA ALA A 41 1.31 -1.93 3.59
C ALA A 41 1.50 -0.52 3.01
N GLN A 42 2.58 -0.29 2.26
CA GLN A 42 2.84 0.97 1.53
C GLN A 42 1.74 1.29 0.53
N ALA A 43 1.32 0.30 -0.29
CA ALA A 43 0.20 0.49 -1.21
C ALA A 43 -1.13 0.77 -0.47
N THR A 44 -1.35 0.13 0.67
CA THR A 44 -2.55 0.34 1.50
C THR A 44 -2.61 1.75 2.09
N GLU A 45 -1.46 2.33 2.44
CA GLU A 45 -1.37 3.71 2.88
C GLU A 45 -1.89 4.68 1.81
N GLY A 46 -1.45 4.53 0.56
CA GLY A 46 -1.95 5.35 -0.56
C GLY A 46 -3.47 5.22 -0.75
N LEU A 47 -4.00 4.00 -0.66
CA LEU A 47 -5.46 3.76 -0.71
C LEU A 47 -6.21 4.45 0.44
N SER A 48 -5.63 4.45 1.65
CA SER A 48 -6.23 5.06 2.83
C SER A 48 -6.19 6.59 2.75
N ALA A 49 -5.06 7.16 2.34
CA ALA A 49 -4.86 8.60 2.19
C ALA A 49 -5.82 9.22 1.17
N THR A 50 -6.15 8.50 0.10
CA THR A 50 -7.08 8.96 -0.94
C THR A 50 -8.56 8.73 -0.60
N SER A 51 -8.90 8.25 0.59
CA SER A 51 -10.31 7.96 0.95
C SER A 51 -11.24 9.18 0.87
N GLY A 52 -10.79 10.35 1.33
CA GLY A 52 -11.54 11.61 1.19
C GLY A 52 -11.72 12.00 -0.28
N LEU A 53 -10.62 12.04 -1.04
CA LEU A 53 -10.64 12.37 -2.47
C LEU A 53 -11.59 11.46 -3.27
N ARG A 54 -11.60 10.15 -2.98
CA ARG A 54 -12.51 9.19 -3.60
C ARG A 54 -13.98 9.46 -3.26
N SER A 55 -14.26 9.98 -2.08
CA SER A 55 -15.62 10.40 -1.71
C SER A 55 -16.05 11.61 -2.53
N ASP A 56 -15.17 12.60 -2.68
CA ASP A 56 -15.46 13.83 -3.42
C ASP A 56 -15.59 13.58 -4.93
N ILE A 57 -14.80 12.64 -5.48
CA ILE A 57 -15.01 12.13 -6.85
C ILE A 57 -16.40 11.49 -6.98
N GLY A 58 -16.84 10.71 -5.98
CA GLY A 58 -18.20 10.15 -5.96
C GLY A 58 -19.29 11.20 -5.98
N VAL A 59 -19.10 12.31 -5.26
CA VAL A 59 -20.01 13.47 -5.28
C VAL A 59 -20.01 14.12 -6.66
N TYR A 60 -18.83 14.42 -7.21
CA TYR A 60 -18.70 15.00 -8.55
C TYR A 60 -19.43 14.17 -9.61
N MET A 61 -19.23 12.84 -9.59
CA MET A 61 -19.88 11.94 -10.54
C MET A 61 -21.40 11.92 -10.38
N SER A 62 -21.90 12.04 -9.14
CA SER A 62 -23.33 12.12 -8.88
C SER A 62 -23.95 13.45 -9.34
N GLU A 63 -23.21 14.56 -9.27
CA GLU A 63 -23.70 15.88 -9.68
C GLU A 63 -23.64 16.09 -11.20
N ASN A 64 -22.61 15.55 -11.85
CA ASN A 64 -22.32 15.75 -13.27
C ASN A 64 -22.77 14.58 -14.17
N GLY A 65 -23.32 13.51 -13.58
CA GLY A 65 -23.75 12.32 -14.32
C GLY A 65 -22.61 11.48 -14.88
N GLY A 66 -21.40 11.62 -14.32
CA GLY A 66 -20.18 10.92 -14.75
C GLY A 66 -18.90 11.66 -14.38
N ALA A 67 -17.75 11.11 -14.79
CA ALA A 67 -16.42 11.67 -14.50
C ALA A 67 -15.86 12.54 -15.64
N THR A 68 -16.69 12.96 -16.60
CA THR A 68 -16.21 13.76 -17.74
C THR A 68 -15.70 15.11 -17.27
N GLY A 69 -14.42 15.39 -17.53
CA GLY A 69 -13.80 16.68 -17.22
C GLY A 69 -13.36 16.84 -15.77
N ILE A 70 -13.46 15.80 -14.94
CA ILE A 70 -13.07 15.81 -13.54
C ILE A 70 -11.59 16.15 -13.33
N GLU A 71 -10.74 15.80 -14.29
CA GLU A 71 -9.32 16.12 -14.30
C GLU A 71 -9.03 17.63 -14.39
N ASN A 72 -10.05 18.43 -14.77
CA ASN A 72 -9.97 19.88 -14.83
C ASN A 72 -10.67 20.56 -13.65
N ASP A 73 -11.23 19.80 -12.71
CA ASP A 73 -11.86 20.36 -11.51
C ASP A 73 -10.79 20.88 -10.55
N ALA A 74 -10.78 22.19 -10.33
CA ALA A 74 -9.75 22.85 -9.54
C ALA A 74 -9.80 22.47 -8.04
N ALA A 75 -10.97 22.13 -7.51
CA ALA A 75 -11.11 21.76 -6.10
C ALA A 75 -10.57 20.34 -5.85
N ILE A 76 -10.95 19.40 -6.73
CA ILE A 76 -10.46 18.01 -6.70
C ILE A 76 -8.96 17.97 -6.97
N GLY A 77 -8.47 18.74 -7.96
CA GLY A 77 -7.05 18.85 -8.26
C GLY A 77 -6.24 19.37 -7.06
N ALA A 78 -6.67 20.48 -6.46
CA ALA A 78 -5.99 21.05 -5.29
C ALA A 78 -6.01 20.10 -4.07
N GLN A 79 -7.10 19.34 -3.88
CA GLN A 79 -7.17 18.32 -2.85
C GLN A 79 -6.18 17.18 -3.11
N ALA A 80 -6.07 16.70 -4.35
CA ALA A 80 -5.11 15.67 -4.73
C ALA A 80 -3.67 16.14 -4.51
N ASP A 81 -3.32 17.36 -4.95
CA ASP A 81 -1.98 17.93 -4.80
C ASP A 81 -1.58 18.09 -3.32
N ALA A 82 -2.53 18.35 -2.43
CA ALA A 82 -2.30 18.50 -1.00
C ALA A 82 -2.08 17.16 -0.27
N LEU A 83 -2.43 16.02 -0.87
CA LEU A 83 -2.23 14.71 -0.25
C LEU A 83 -0.75 14.36 -0.18
N ALA A 84 -0.30 14.01 1.03
CA ALA A 84 1.05 13.50 1.26
C ALA A 84 0.99 12.35 2.27
N GLY A 85 1.93 11.42 2.14
CA GLY A 85 2.11 10.31 3.05
C GLY A 85 3.58 10.08 3.34
N ARG A 86 3.89 8.94 3.96
CA ARG A 86 5.27 8.51 4.20
C ARG A 86 5.97 8.09 2.91
N TYR A 87 5.24 7.51 1.95
CA TYR A 87 5.81 6.91 0.74
C TYR A 87 5.45 7.63 -0.57
N PHE A 88 4.69 8.72 -0.49
CA PHE A 88 4.38 9.61 -1.59
C PHE A 88 4.39 11.06 -1.08
N ALA A 89 4.90 11.99 -1.86
CA ALA A 89 4.96 13.41 -1.51
C ALA A 89 3.67 14.15 -1.92
N ALA A 90 3.54 15.40 -1.47
CA ALA A 90 2.61 16.35 -2.08
C ALA A 90 2.85 16.42 -3.59
N GLU A 91 1.79 16.69 -4.37
CA GLU A 91 1.77 16.62 -5.84
C GLU A 91 2.04 15.21 -6.40
N GLY A 92 2.17 14.19 -5.54
CA GLY A 92 2.33 12.78 -5.92
C GLY A 92 1.00 12.10 -6.25
N VAL A 93 -0.13 12.74 -6.00
CA VAL A 93 -1.47 12.24 -6.32
C VAL A 93 -2.11 13.11 -7.39
N ALA A 94 -2.65 12.48 -8.43
CA ALA A 94 -3.35 13.17 -9.51
C ALA A 94 -4.67 12.48 -9.84
N VAL A 95 -5.72 13.26 -10.07
CA VAL A 95 -6.96 12.77 -10.68
C VAL A 95 -6.88 13.01 -12.17
N VAL A 96 -6.98 11.94 -12.94
CA VAL A 96 -6.97 11.99 -14.40
C VAL A 96 -8.37 11.70 -14.95
N ALA A 97 -8.48 11.64 -16.28
CA ALA A 97 -9.73 11.35 -16.96
C ALA A 97 -10.44 10.10 -16.38
N ASP A 98 -11.76 10.10 -16.50
CA ASP A 98 -12.64 9.04 -15.98
C ASP A 98 -12.59 8.86 -14.45
N GLY A 99 -12.03 9.83 -13.71
CA GLY A 99 -11.98 9.82 -12.25
C GLY A 99 -10.94 8.85 -11.69
N VAL A 100 -9.99 8.43 -12.52
CA VAL A 100 -8.88 7.58 -12.09
C VAL A 100 -7.94 8.39 -11.20
N VAL A 101 -7.62 7.85 -10.03
CA VAL A 101 -6.67 8.46 -9.09
C VAL A 101 -5.32 7.76 -9.21
N ASN A 102 -4.31 8.49 -9.65
CA ASN A 102 -2.92 8.01 -9.69
C ASN A 102 -2.19 8.45 -8.43
N ILE A 103 -1.45 7.53 -7.81
CA ILE A 103 -0.59 7.77 -6.66
C ILE A 103 0.81 7.33 -7.04
N THR A 104 1.73 8.27 -7.13
CA THR A 104 3.13 8.03 -7.46
C THR A 104 3.95 7.96 -6.18
N PHE A 105 4.55 6.80 -5.93
CA PHE A 105 5.37 6.59 -4.74
C PHE A 105 6.79 7.11 -4.99
N ASN A 106 7.34 7.85 -4.02
CA ASN A 106 8.70 8.40 -4.09
C ASN A 106 9.68 7.68 -3.16
N ASP A 107 9.21 6.77 -2.31
CA ASP A 107 10.04 6.02 -1.36
C ASP A 107 9.49 4.60 -1.12
N GLY A 108 10.28 3.75 -0.45
CA GLY A 108 9.90 2.39 -0.11
C GLY A 108 10.07 1.39 -1.24
N ALA A 109 9.33 0.29 -1.16
CA ALA A 109 9.38 -0.82 -2.11
C ALA A 109 8.80 -0.46 -3.49
N HIS A 110 7.95 0.56 -3.55
CA HIS A 110 7.30 1.03 -4.79
C HIS A 110 7.89 2.33 -5.31
N SER A 111 9.06 2.77 -4.84
CA SER A 111 9.65 4.05 -5.27
C SER A 111 9.80 4.12 -6.80
N GLY A 112 9.19 5.14 -7.41
CA GLY A 112 9.14 5.32 -8.87
C GLY A 112 7.97 4.62 -9.57
N GLU A 113 7.18 3.83 -8.85
CA GLU A 113 5.97 3.19 -9.37
C GLU A 113 4.72 4.03 -9.08
N THR A 114 3.70 3.87 -9.92
CA THR A 114 2.41 4.56 -9.78
C THR A 114 1.30 3.53 -9.62
N MET A 115 0.54 3.63 -8.53
CA MET A 115 -0.69 2.87 -8.35
C MET A 115 -1.87 3.69 -8.84
N ALA A 116 -2.70 3.11 -9.70
CA ALA A 116 -3.92 3.72 -10.23
C ALA A 116 -5.15 3.12 -9.56
N LEU A 117 -6.09 3.96 -9.12
CA LEU A 117 -7.39 3.57 -8.57
C LEU A 117 -8.47 3.98 -9.57
N THR A 118 -9.10 2.99 -10.20
CA THR A 118 -10.15 3.20 -11.20
C THR A 118 -11.53 3.02 -10.56
N PRO A 119 -12.44 4.00 -10.66
CA PRO A 119 -13.80 3.82 -10.21
C PRO A 119 -14.55 2.88 -11.16
N THR A 120 -15.25 1.90 -10.61
CA THR A 120 -16.24 1.10 -11.32
C THR A 120 -17.61 1.69 -11.04
N VAL A 121 -18.32 2.10 -12.08
CA VAL A 121 -19.65 2.69 -11.96
C VAL A 121 -20.74 1.67 -12.28
N GLU A 122 -21.84 1.75 -11.54
CA GLU A 122 -23.09 1.06 -11.88
C GLU A 122 -23.92 1.87 -12.88
N ASN A 123 -24.98 1.27 -13.42
CA ASN A 123 -25.93 1.95 -14.32
C ASN A 123 -26.62 3.16 -13.67
N SER A 124 -26.57 3.28 -12.34
CA SER A 124 -27.04 4.44 -11.57
C SER A 124 -26.08 5.64 -11.60
N GLY A 125 -24.90 5.50 -12.22
CA GLY A 125 -23.84 6.51 -12.20
C GLY A 125 -23.07 6.58 -10.88
N GLN A 126 -23.39 5.70 -9.91
CA GLN A 126 -22.71 5.63 -8.63
C GLN A 126 -21.49 4.72 -8.71
N ILE A 127 -20.44 5.07 -7.96
CA ILE A 127 -19.25 4.23 -7.82
C ILE A 127 -19.59 3.03 -6.93
N SER A 128 -19.54 1.82 -7.50
CA SER A 128 -19.77 0.57 -6.77
C SER A 128 -18.50 0.02 -6.14
N ARG A 129 -17.34 0.24 -6.78
CA ARG A 129 -16.05 -0.25 -6.30
C ARG A 129 -14.89 0.54 -6.89
N TRP A 130 -13.76 0.53 -6.20
CA TRP A 130 -12.47 0.98 -6.72
C TRP A 130 -11.59 -0.22 -7.07
N VAL A 131 -11.00 -0.22 -8.26
CA VAL A 131 -10.06 -1.24 -8.73
C VAL A 131 -8.67 -0.64 -8.81
N CYS A 132 -7.71 -1.25 -8.12
CA CYS A 132 -6.31 -0.83 -8.15
C CYS A 132 -5.54 -1.57 -9.25
N SER A 133 -4.60 -0.87 -9.88
CA SER A 133 -3.64 -1.38 -10.85
C SER A 133 -2.31 -0.59 -10.78
N GLY A 134 -1.34 -0.91 -11.63
CA GLY A 134 -0.07 -0.19 -11.75
C GLY A 134 1.08 -0.74 -10.90
N LEU A 135 0.79 -1.54 -9.88
CA LEU A 135 1.77 -2.33 -9.11
C LEU A 135 1.59 -3.83 -9.38
N ASP A 136 2.54 -4.66 -8.95
CA ASP A 136 2.36 -6.11 -8.96
C ASP A 136 1.10 -6.52 -8.14
N ALA A 137 0.32 -7.45 -8.69
CA ALA A 137 -0.94 -7.90 -8.12
C ALA A 137 -0.80 -8.40 -6.67
N GLN A 138 0.36 -8.95 -6.29
CA GLN A 138 0.61 -9.41 -4.94
C GLN A 138 0.73 -8.26 -3.92
N TYR A 139 1.12 -7.06 -4.36
CA TYR A 139 1.28 -5.87 -3.52
C TYR A 139 0.02 -5.00 -3.47
N LEU A 140 -0.94 -5.20 -4.37
CA LEU A 140 -2.20 -4.45 -4.35
C LEU A 140 -3.00 -4.73 -3.07
N PRO A 141 -3.64 -3.71 -2.46
CA PRO A 141 -4.52 -3.91 -1.30
C PRO A 141 -5.70 -4.80 -1.64
N SER A 142 -6.07 -5.73 -0.74
CA SER A 142 -7.19 -6.65 -0.97
C SER A 142 -8.52 -5.95 -1.24
N ALA A 143 -8.73 -4.77 -0.64
CA ALA A 143 -9.94 -3.98 -0.80
C ALA A 143 -10.20 -3.49 -2.23
N CYS A 144 -9.17 -3.43 -3.08
CA CYS A 144 -9.28 -2.91 -4.45
C CYS A 144 -8.66 -3.83 -5.50
N ARG A 145 -8.29 -5.08 -5.18
CA ARG A 145 -7.86 -6.03 -6.22
C ARG A 145 -8.98 -6.23 -7.23
N ALA A 146 -8.63 -6.30 -8.52
CA ALA A 146 -9.55 -6.80 -9.52
C ALA A 146 -10.13 -8.15 -9.03
N ALA A 147 -11.44 -8.35 -9.17
CA ALA A 147 -12.00 -9.65 -8.83
C ALA A 147 -11.31 -10.63 -9.79
N ALA A 148 -10.68 -11.68 -9.26
CA ALA A 148 -10.24 -12.77 -10.11
C ALA A 148 -11.49 -13.24 -10.85
N VAL A 149 -11.50 -13.07 -12.17
CA VAL A 149 -12.53 -13.68 -13.01
C VAL A 149 -12.21 -15.18 -12.95
N GLU A 150 -12.93 -15.88 -12.08
CA GLU A 150 -13.08 -17.34 -12.18
C GLU A 150 -14.06 -17.68 -13.31
#